data_AF-A0A354GMQ7-F1
#
_entry.id   AF-A0A354GMQ7-F1
#
_cell.length_a   1.000
_cell.length_b   1.000
_cell.length_c   1.000
_cell.angle_alpha   90.00
_cell.angle_beta   90.00
_cell.angle_gamma   90.00
#
_symmetry.space_group_name_H-M   'P 1'
#
loop_
_entity.id
_entity.type
_entity.pdbx_description
1 polymer ?
#
loop_
_entity_poly.entity_id
_entity_poly.type
_entity_poly.pdbx_seq_one_letter_code
_entity_poly.pdbx_strand_id
1 'polypeptide(L)'
;MTTPQTIPTKIPHVPAQIPPLEPGDQLTRDEFERRYDAMPLLKKAELIEGVVHMRSPVRWKRHASPHASIIGWLYQYSQVTPGVDVGDNGSVRLDMDNEPQPDAA
;
A
#
# COMPACT_ATOMS: atom_id res chain seq x y z
N MET A 1 -50.16 4.33 36.26
CA MET A 1 -49.11 5.26 35.78
C MET A 1 -48.03 4.39 35.16
N THR A 2 -47.95 4.39 33.84
CA THR A 2 -47.23 3.41 33.02
C THR A 2 -45.82 3.90 32.75
N THR A 3 -44.81 3.14 33.14
CA THR A 3 -43.39 3.40 32.84
C THR A 3 -43.14 3.19 31.33
N PRO A 4 -42.46 4.10 30.61
CA PRO A 4 -42.04 3.83 29.24
C PRO A 4 -40.81 2.93 29.24
N GLN A 5 -40.91 1.78 28.57
CA GLN A 5 -39.80 0.91 28.23
C GLN A 5 -39.05 1.49 27.03
N THR A 6 -37.77 1.82 27.20
CA THR A 6 -36.89 2.24 26.10
C THR A 6 -36.46 1.01 25.31
N ILE A 7 -36.95 0.88 24.08
CA ILE A 7 -36.49 -0.16 23.13
C ILE A 7 -35.07 0.22 22.68
N PRO A 8 -34.04 -0.62 22.86
CA PRO A 8 -32.75 -0.36 22.25
C PRO A 8 -32.86 -0.62 20.74
N THR A 9 -32.89 0.44 19.94
CA THR A 9 -32.73 0.36 18.49
C THR A 9 -31.31 -0.14 18.19
N LYS A 10 -31.15 -1.45 18.07
CA LYS A 10 -29.96 -2.06 17.47
C LYS A 10 -30.01 -1.72 15.99
N ILE A 11 -29.41 -0.61 15.60
CA ILE A 11 -29.15 -0.29 14.19
C ILE A 11 -28.33 -1.48 13.65
N PRO A 12 -28.81 -2.21 12.63
CA PRO A 12 -28.00 -3.25 12.03
C PRO A 12 -26.75 -2.58 11.44
N HIS A 13 -25.59 -2.89 12.01
CA HIS A 13 -24.30 -2.58 11.41
C HIS A 13 -24.18 -3.44 10.15
N VAL A 14 -24.65 -2.91 9.03
CA VAL A 14 -24.24 -3.41 7.72
C VAL A 14 -22.72 -3.23 7.71
N PRO A 15 -21.92 -4.30 7.56
CA PRO A 15 -20.48 -4.12 7.40
C PRO A 15 -20.31 -3.21 6.19
N ALA A 16 -19.85 -1.98 6.43
CA ALA A 16 -19.58 -1.03 5.37
C ALA A 16 -18.57 -1.70 4.44
N GLN A 17 -18.98 -1.96 3.21
CA GLN A 17 -18.11 -2.50 2.19
C GLN A 17 -16.91 -1.54 2.08
N ILE A 18 -15.71 -2.01 2.43
CA ILE A 18 -14.50 -1.17 2.45
C ILE A 18 -14.35 -0.58 1.04
N PRO A 19 -14.38 0.75 0.87
CA PRO A 19 -14.24 1.35 -0.45
C PRO A 19 -12.88 0.98 -1.06
N PRO A 20 -12.82 0.70 -2.38
CA PRO A 20 -11.54 0.50 -3.04
C PRO A 20 -10.69 1.79 -2.97
N LEU A 21 -9.39 1.63 -3.15
CA LEU A 21 -8.48 2.74 -3.37
C LEU A 21 -8.66 3.28 -4.79
N GLU A 22 -8.88 4.59 -4.92
CA GLU A 22 -8.92 5.27 -6.22
C GLU A 22 -7.69 6.19 -6.39
N PRO A 23 -7.14 6.33 -7.61
CA PRO A 23 -6.06 7.27 -7.86
C PRO A 23 -6.47 8.70 -7.48
N GLY A 24 -5.66 9.37 -6.65
CA GLY A 24 -5.92 10.73 -6.19
C GLY A 24 -6.72 10.83 -4.89
N ASP A 25 -7.15 9.71 -4.30
CA ASP A 25 -7.73 9.70 -2.95
C ASP A 25 -6.76 10.34 -1.96
N GLN A 26 -7.28 11.17 -1.06
CA GLN A 26 -6.52 11.74 0.06
C GLN A 26 -6.82 10.94 1.33
N LEU A 27 -5.85 10.15 1.79
CA LEU A 27 -6.01 9.21 2.90
C LEU A 27 -4.87 9.36 3.90
N THR A 28 -5.16 9.04 5.16
CA THR A 28 -4.10 8.73 6.12
C THR A 28 -3.49 7.36 5.79
N ARG A 29 -2.26 7.11 6.23
CA ARG A 29 -1.61 5.79 6.04
C ARG A 29 -2.44 4.63 6.57
N ASP A 30 -3.03 4.76 7.76
CA ASP A 30 -3.84 3.68 8.35
C ASP A 30 -5.10 3.36 7.52
N GLU A 31 -5.73 4.38 6.92
CA GLU A 31 -6.87 4.20 6.03
C GLU A 31 -6.45 3.58 4.70
N PHE A 32 -5.31 4.01 4.16
CA PHE A 32 -4.70 3.43 2.97
C PHE A 32 -4.41 1.94 3.15
N GLU A 33 -3.72 1.56 4.23
CA GLU A 33 -3.38 0.16 4.54
C GLU A 33 -4.63 -0.70 4.66
N ARG A 34 -5.65 -0.24 5.41
CA ARG A 34 -6.91 -0.99 5.56
C ARG A 34 -7.60 -1.26 4.23
N ARG A 35 -7.59 -0.28 3.30
CA ARG A 35 -8.19 -0.46 1.97
C ARG A 35 -7.30 -1.30 1.06
N TYR A 36 -5.99 -1.12 1.12
CA TYR A 36 -5.02 -1.89 0.35
C TYR A 36 -5.12 -3.39 0.68
N ASP A 37 -5.16 -3.75 1.96
CA ASP A 37 -5.32 -5.13 2.44
C ASP A 37 -6.64 -5.77 1.98
N ALA A 38 -7.69 -4.95 1.79
CA ALA A 38 -8.98 -5.39 1.28
C ALA A 38 -8.99 -5.60 -0.26
N MET A 39 -7.91 -5.28 -0.97
CA MET A 39 -7.77 -5.38 -2.43
C MET A 39 -6.69 -6.38 -2.85
N PRO A 40 -6.86 -7.70 -2.61
CA PRO A 40 -5.80 -8.71 -2.81
C PRO A 40 -5.33 -8.88 -4.27
N LEU A 41 -6.09 -8.37 -5.25
CA LEU A 41 -5.72 -8.42 -6.67
C LEU A 41 -4.94 -7.16 -7.12
N LEU A 42 -4.90 -6.12 -6.30
CA LEU A 42 -4.17 -4.90 -6.58
C LEU A 42 -2.68 -5.14 -6.35
N LYS A 43 -1.89 -5.01 -7.42
CA LYS A 43 -0.47 -5.38 -7.37
C LYS A 43 0.43 -4.31 -6.78
N LYS A 44 0.09 -3.03 -6.94
CA LYS A 44 0.97 -1.92 -6.59
C LYS A 44 0.18 -0.62 -6.44
N ALA A 45 0.27 -0.02 -5.25
CA ALA A 45 -0.23 1.31 -4.92
C ALA A 45 0.75 1.97 -3.95
N GLU A 46 0.85 3.29 -3.99
CA GLU A 46 1.72 4.07 -3.12
C GLU A 46 0.91 5.19 -2.48
N LEU A 47 1.25 5.54 -1.24
CA LEU A 47 0.76 6.75 -0.59
C LEU A 47 1.92 7.75 -0.56
N ILE A 48 1.73 8.91 -1.20
CA ILE A 48 2.74 9.97 -1.26
C ILE A 48 2.07 11.28 -0.84
N GLU A 49 2.56 11.90 0.23
CA GLU A 49 1.99 13.12 0.82
C GLU A 49 0.47 13.01 1.05
N GLY A 50 0.03 11.84 1.53
CA GLY A 50 -1.38 11.53 1.76
C GLY A 50 -2.22 11.30 0.49
N VAL A 51 -1.62 11.28 -0.70
CA VAL A 51 -2.31 11.04 -1.98
C VAL A 51 -2.03 9.63 -2.50
N VAL A 52 -3.08 8.93 -2.90
CA VAL A 52 -2.99 7.57 -3.47
C VAL A 52 -2.55 7.60 -4.93
N HIS A 53 -1.48 6.87 -5.23
CA HIS A 53 -0.96 6.67 -6.58
C HIS A 53 -1.03 5.20 -6.99
N MET A 54 -1.71 4.91 -8.10
CA MET A 54 -1.78 3.58 -8.70
C MET A 54 -0.80 3.47 -9.85
N ARG A 55 0.09 2.47 -9.81
CA ARG A 55 1.06 2.29 -10.90
C ARG A 55 0.43 1.59 -12.09
N SER A 56 0.85 2.01 -13.29
CA SER A 56 0.50 1.36 -14.54
C SER A 56 1.17 -0.02 -14.66
N PRO A 57 0.60 -0.96 -15.45
CA PRO A 57 1.19 -2.27 -15.67
C PRO A 57 2.65 -2.20 -16.16
N VAL A 58 3.51 -3.03 -15.55
CA VAL A 58 4.95 -3.09 -15.84
C VAL A 58 5.20 -3.74 -17.21
N ARG A 59 5.93 -3.06 -18.10
CA ARG A 59 6.27 -3.58 -19.43
C ARG A 59 7.61 -4.33 -19.39
N TRP A 60 7.66 -5.52 -20.02
CA TRP A 60 8.85 -6.38 -20.01
C TRP A 60 10.14 -5.67 -20.44
N LYS A 61 10.19 -5.17 -21.69
CA LYS A 61 11.40 -4.57 -22.27
C LYS A 61 11.75 -3.19 -21.68
N ARG A 62 10.75 -2.42 -21.24
CA ARG A 62 10.94 -1.03 -20.80
C ARG A 62 11.15 -0.90 -19.29
N HIS A 63 10.81 -1.92 -18.50
CA HIS A 63 10.92 -1.87 -17.05
C HIS A 63 11.39 -3.19 -16.47
N ALA A 64 10.66 -4.30 -16.64
CA ALA A 64 10.96 -5.55 -15.91
C ALA A 64 12.38 -6.10 -16.17
N SER A 65 12.83 -6.11 -17.43
CA SER A 65 14.17 -6.58 -17.77
C SER A 65 15.29 -5.63 -17.29
N PRO A 66 15.22 -4.30 -17.51
CA PRO A 66 16.16 -3.36 -16.89
C PRO A 66 16.20 -3.42 -15.36
N HIS A 67 15.02 -3.52 -14.72
CA HIS A 67 14.86 -3.66 -13.27
C HIS A 67 15.61 -4.89 -12.74
N ALA A 68 15.44 -6.05 -13.37
CA ALA A 68 16.15 -7.27 -12.97
C ALA A 68 17.67 -7.12 -13.03
N SER A 69 18.21 -6.39 -14.02
CA SER A 69 19.65 -6.10 -14.10
C SER A 69 20.13 -5.24 -12.94
N ILE A 70 19.35 -4.22 -12.55
CA ILE A 70 19.68 -3.33 -11.42
C ILE A 70 19.66 -4.11 -10.11
N ILE A 71 18.62 -4.91 -9.86
CA ILE A 71 18.52 -5.76 -8.67
C ILE A 71 19.68 -6.75 -8.61
N GLY A 72 20.03 -7.38 -9.73
CA GLY A 72 21.18 -8.30 -9.79
C GLY A 72 22.50 -7.61 -9.42
N TRP A 73 22.73 -6.39 -9.91
CA TRP A 73 23.91 -5.61 -9.58
C TRP A 73 23.96 -5.21 -8.11
N LEU A 74 22.86 -4.67 -7.56
CA LEU A 74 22.77 -4.27 -6.15
C LEU A 74 22.94 -5.47 -5.22
N TYR A 75 22.25 -6.58 -5.52
CA TYR A 75 22.39 -7.81 -4.75
C TYR A 75 23.86 -8.23 -4.71
N GLN A 76 24.55 -8.31 -5.84
CA GLN A 76 25.95 -8.70 -5.86
C GLN A 76 26.85 -7.73 -5.08
N TYR A 77 26.57 -6.43 -5.12
CA TYR A 77 27.29 -5.44 -4.34
C TYR A 77 27.10 -5.64 -2.82
N SER A 78 25.88 -5.92 -2.36
CA SER A 78 25.57 -6.18 -0.94
C SER A 78 26.34 -7.36 -0.37
N GLN A 79 26.56 -8.42 -1.18
CA GLN A 79 27.25 -9.64 -0.73
C GLN A 79 28.71 -9.40 -0.34
N VAL A 80 29.33 -8.33 -0.84
CA VAL A 80 30.74 -8.00 -0.60
C VAL A 80 30.93 -6.70 0.18
N THR A 81 29.85 -6.06 0.61
CA THR A 81 29.89 -4.75 1.29
C THR A 81 29.14 -4.83 2.62
N PRO A 82 29.84 -5.07 3.74
CA PRO A 82 29.21 -5.17 5.05
C PRO A 82 28.40 -3.92 5.42
N GLY A 83 27.18 -4.13 5.92
CA GLY A 83 26.27 -3.05 6.30
C GLY A 83 25.37 -2.53 5.17
N VAL A 84 25.44 -3.10 3.96
CA VAL A 84 24.51 -2.80 2.86
C VAL A 84 23.48 -3.91 2.75
N ASP A 85 22.20 -3.53 2.71
CA ASP A 85 21.06 -4.42 2.45
C ASP A 85 20.41 -4.05 1.11
N VAL A 86 19.63 -4.97 0.52
CA VAL A 86 18.96 -4.75 -0.76
C VAL A 86 17.53 -5.30 -0.71
N GLY A 87 16.57 -4.48 -1.16
CA GLY A 87 15.16 -4.83 -1.25
C GLY A 87 14.59 -4.63 -2.65
N ASP A 88 13.64 -5.49 -3.01
CA ASP A 88 12.79 -5.35 -4.20
C ASP A 88 11.33 -5.63 -3.82
N ASN A 89 10.40 -4.95 -4.50
CA ASN A 89 8.96 -5.16 -4.38
C ASN A 89 8.42 -5.02 -2.94
N GLY A 90 9.06 -4.18 -2.13
CA GLY A 90 8.62 -3.83 -0.77
C GLY A 90 7.98 -2.43 -0.70
N SER A 91 7.10 -2.24 0.28
CA SER A 91 6.68 -0.91 0.76
C SER A 91 7.64 -0.41 1.83
N VAL A 92 8.01 0.87 1.75
CA VAL A 92 8.85 1.54 2.75
C VAL A 92 8.01 2.60 3.43
N ARG A 93 7.70 2.42 4.72
CA ARG A 93 7.09 3.47 5.53
C ARG A 93 8.17 4.51 5.87
N LEU A 94 8.09 5.69 5.25
CA LEU A 94 9.05 6.77 5.48
C LEU A 94 8.60 7.67 6.65
N ASP A 95 7.32 8.00 6.70
CA ASP A 95 6.70 8.79 7.76
C ASP A 95 5.20 8.46 7.88
N MET A 96 4.41 9.35 8.49
CA MET A 96 2.96 9.15 8.69
C MET A 96 2.12 9.33 7.43
N ASP A 97 2.65 9.99 6.41
CA ASP A 97 1.95 10.38 5.19
C ASP A 97 2.54 9.71 3.93
N ASN A 98 3.67 9.01 4.08
CA ASN A 98 4.44 8.42 2.99
C ASN A 98 4.70 6.92 3.18
N GLU A 99 4.26 6.14 2.21
CA GLU A 99 4.58 4.71 2.05
C GLU A 99 4.87 4.38 0.58
N PRO A 100 6.03 4.80 0.04
CA PRO A 100 6.44 4.47 -1.32
C PRO A 100 6.83 2.98 -1.48
N GLN A 101 6.75 2.49 -2.72
CA GLN A 101 7.22 1.19 -3.14
C GLN A 101 8.35 1.34 -4.19
N PRO A 102 9.61 1.56 -3.75
CA PRO A 102 10.72 1.85 -4.65
C PRO A 102 10.93 0.73 -5.69
N ASP A 103 11.57 1.09 -6.81
CA ASP A 103 11.98 0.11 -7.83
C ASP A 103 13.20 -0.69 -7.36
N ALA A 104 14.06 -0.13 -6.52
CA ALA A 104 15.11 -0.85 -5.82
C ALA A 104 15.42 -0.10 -4.52
N ALA A 105 15.67 -0.84 -3.44
CA ALA A 105 16.04 -0.32 -2.12
C ALA A 105 17.40 -0.88 -1.69
#